data_AF-R0CN40-F1
#
_entry.id   AF-R0CN40-F1
#
_cell.length_a   1.000
_cell.length_b   1.000
_cell.length_c   1.000
_cell.angle_alpha   90.00
_cell.angle_beta   90.00
_cell.angle_gamma   90.00
#
_symmetry.space_group_name_H-M   'P 1'
#
loop_
_entity.id
_entity.type
_entity.pdbx_description
1 polymer ?
#
loop_
_entity_poly.entity_id
_entity_poly.type
_entity_poly.pdbx_seq_one_letter_code
_entity_poly.pdbx_strand_id
1 'polypeptide(L)'
;MLRMPPMPLRTIGTTTIARKEKVSTTAWAILKQDLRMTDCEAKVLTAVLTGNPVALQGHEALIPLSDLVPYRQPALTGLGEQKRNVSVKRDIQLLFEVLMKNWIIALPDGTVQGFHFVSEYALMADSQFLRFRLNRFVLVLLEQIRSSRELRDLF
;
A
#
# COMPACT_ATOMS: atom_id res chain seq x y z
N MET A 1 -58.05 -28.83 43.51
CA MET A 1 -56.57 -28.97 43.64
C MET A 1 -55.92 -28.45 42.37
N LEU A 2 -55.52 -27.17 42.37
CA LEU A 2 -54.92 -26.47 41.21
C LEU A 2 -53.40 -26.39 41.40
N ARG A 3 -52.64 -27.00 40.49
CA ARG A 3 -51.16 -27.02 40.50
C ARG A 3 -50.61 -25.74 39.85
N MET A 4 -49.75 -25.01 40.55
CA MET A 4 -48.97 -23.89 40.01
C MET A 4 -47.86 -24.41 39.07
N PRO A 5 -47.53 -23.69 37.98
CA PRO A 5 -46.37 -23.99 37.14
C PRO A 5 -45.06 -23.41 37.73
N PRO A 6 -43.89 -24.01 37.46
CA PRO A 6 -42.61 -23.56 38.00
C PRO A 6 -42.03 -22.36 37.22
N MET A 7 -41.43 -21.41 37.94
CA MET A 7 -40.59 -20.33 37.40
C MET A 7 -39.26 -20.88 36.85
N PRO A 8 -38.75 -20.36 35.72
CA PRO A 8 -37.37 -20.57 35.32
C PRO A 8 -36.44 -19.49 35.93
N LEU A 9 -35.40 -19.94 36.63
CA LEU A 9 -34.18 -19.18 36.91
C LEU A 9 -33.12 -19.57 35.88
N ARG A 10 -32.64 -18.64 35.04
CA ARG A 10 -31.37 -18.74 34.31
C ARG A 10 -30.75 -17.35 34.14
N THR A 11 -29.67 -17.00 34.84
CA THR A 11 -28.22 -17.22 34.57
C THR A 11 -27.58 -16.16 33.66
N ILE A 12 -26.84 -15.24 34.30
CA ILE A 12 -25.48 -14.73 34.01
C ILE A 12 -25.06 -14.50 32.54
N GLY A 13 -24.79 -13.22 32.24
CA GLY A 13 -23.53 -12.74 31.68
C GLY A 13 -23.17 -13.12 30.24
N THR A 14 -23.38 -12.17 29.33
CA THR A 14 -22.56 -12.08 28.11
C THR A 14 -22.12 -10.63 27.95
N THR A 15 -21.00 -10.30 28.61
CA THR A 15 -20.18 -9.17 28.19
C THR A 15 -19.60 -9.54 26.84
N THR A 16 -20.16 -8.98 25.77
CA THR A 16 -19.55 -8.99 24.45
C THR A 16 -18.24 -8.21 24.54
N ILE A 17 -17.15 -8.91 24.83
CA ILE A 17 -15.81 -8.38 24.63
C ILE A 17 -15.67 -8.28 23.12
N ALA A 18 -15.91 -7.09 22.59
CA ALA A 18 -15.42 -6.71 21.28
C ALA A 18 -13.91 -6.95 21.31
N ARG A 19 -13.47 -8.06 20.71
CA ARG A 19 -12.09 -8.24 20.29
C ARG A 19 -11.83 -7.10 19.32
N LYS A 20 -11.27 -6.01 19.83
CA LYS A 20 -10.52 -5.05 19.02
C LYS A 20 -9.43 -5.91 18.41
N GLU A 21 -9.62 -6.34 17.16
CA GLU A 21 -8.56 -6.92 16.36
C GLU A 21 -7.38 -5.96 16.51
N LYS A 22 -6.36 -6.44 17.23
CA LYS A 22 -5.13 -5.69 17.39
C LYS A 22 -4.53 -5.74 16.01
N VAL A 23 -4.80 -4.71 15.19
CA VAL A 23 -4.23 -4.57 13.85
C VAL A 23 -2.75 -4.83 14.02
N SER A 24 -2.28 -5.95 13.47
CA SER A 24 -0.87 -6.30 13.50
C SER A 24 -0.17 -5.18 12.75
N THR A 25 0.56 -4.31 13.45
CA THR A 25 1.30 -3.24 12.81
C THR A 25 2.39 -3.87 11.96
N THR A 26 2.45 -3.51 10.68
CA THR A 26 3.43 -4.08 9.74
C THR A 26 4.56 -3.09 9.48
N ALA A 27 5.71 -3.59 9.01
CA ALA A 27 6.86 -2.72 8.75
C ALA A 27 6.50 -1.61 7.73
N TRP A 28 5.70 -1.95 6.72
CA TRP A 28 5.16 -1.01 5.76
C TRP A 28 4.24 0.05 6.40
N ALA A 29 3.40 -0.34 7.36
CA ALA A 29 2.53 0.60 8.07
C ALA A 29 3.33 1.66 8.85
N ILE A 30 4.42 1.25 9.50
CA ILE A 30 5.34 2.16 10.21
C ILE A 30 6.04 3.08 9.21
N LEU A 31 6.60 2.53 8.13
CA LEU A 31 7.31 3.31 7.13
C LEU A 31 6.41 4.40 6.50
N LYS A 32 5.14 4.10 6.22
CA LYS A 32 4.17 5.09 5.73
C LYS A 32 3.98 6.26 6.70
N GLN A 33 3.93 5.97 8.00
CA GLN A 33 3.77 6.99 9.05
C GLN A 33 5.03 7.84 9.17
N ASP A 34 6.21 7.22 9.22
CA ASP A 34 7.49 7.91 9.33
C ASP A 34 7.72 8.86 8.14
N LEU A 35 7.33 8.44 6.94
CA LEU A 35 7.44 9.23 5.71
C LEU A 35 6.27 10.20 5.49
N ARG A 36 5.27 10.20 6.38
CA ARG A 36 4.04 11.02 6.27
C ARG A 36 3.40 10.95 4.88
N MET A 37 3.27 9.73 4.36
CA MET A 37 2.71 9.51 3.03
C MET A 37 1.25 9.94 2.97
N THR A 38 0.86 10.55 1.84
CA THR A 38 -0.54 10.72 1.49
C THR A 38 -1.17 9.38 1.12
N ASP A 39 -2.50 9.27 1.19
CA ASP A 39 -3.22 8.05 0.79
C ASP A 39 -2.93 7.64 -0.66
N CYS A 40 -2.76 8.63 -1.55
CA CYS A 40 -2.42 8.40 -2.95
C CYS A 40 -1.02 7.78 -3.09
N GLU A 41 -0.01 8.37 -2.45
CA GLU A 41 1.36 7.85 -2.45
C GLU A 41 1.43 6.45 -1.84
N ALA A 42 0.78 6.26 -0.69
CA ALA A 42 0.72 4.98 0.00
C ALA A 42 0.07 3.91 -0.89
N LYS A 43 -1.01 4.23 -1.62
CA LYS A 43 -1.67 3.30 -2.53
C LYS A 43 -0.75 2.89 -3.68
N VAL A 44 -0.13 3.85 -4.35
CA VAL A 44 0.80 3.61 -5.47
C VAL A 44 1.98 2.75 -5.01
N LEU A 45 2.65 3.15 -3.92
CA LEU A 45 3.83 2.43 -3.44
C LEU A 45 3.47 1.05 -2.86
N THR A 46 2.28 0.89 -2.27
CA THR A 46 1.80 -0.45 -1.87
C THR A 46 1.66 -1.34 -3.10
N ALA A 47 1.03 -0.86 -4.18
CA ALA A 47 0.88 -1.62 -5.41
C ALA A 47 2.24 -1.97 -6.03
N VAL A 48 3.22 -1.07 -6.02
CA VAL A 48 4.59 -1.35 -6.48
C VAL A 48 5.27 -2.44 -5.62
N LEU A 49 5.06 -2.42 -4.30
CA LEU A 49 5.67 -3.38 -3.38
C LEU A 49 5.02 -4.76 -3.42
N THR A 50 3.70 -4.84 -3.66
CA THR A 50 2.93 -6.09 -3.57
C THR A 50 2.45 -6.64 -4.90
N GLY A 51 2.48 -5.84 -5.97
CA GLY A 51 1.96 -6.20 -7.29
C GLY A 51 2.78 -7.26 -8.01
N ASN A 52 4.02 -7.49 -7.60
CA ASN A 52 4.84 -8.59 -8.10
C ASN A 52 5.81 -9.11 -7.03
N PRO A 53 5.69 -10.38 -6.58
CA PRO A 53 6.50 -10.91 -5.49
C PRO A 53 8.01 -10.94 -5.80
N VAL A 54 8.40 -10.98 -7.08
CA VAL A 54 9.83 -10.95 -7.46
C VAL A 54 10.48 -9.60 -7.19
N ALA A 55 9.68 -8.52 -7.10
CA ALA A 55 10.18 -7.18 -6.77
C ALA A 55 10.84 -7.16 -5.39
N LEU A 56 10.25 -7.86 -4.41
CA LEU A 56 10.78 -7.96 -3.04
C LEU A 56 12.09 -8.75 -2.95
N GLN A 57 12.42 -9.51 -3.99
CA GLN A 57 13.70 -10.21 -4.13
C GLN A 57 14.78 -9.32 -4.79
N GLY A 58 14.45 -8.07 -5.11
CA GLY A 58 15.35 -7.12 -5.77
C GLY A 58 15.43 -7.30 -7.29
N HIS A 59 14.58 -8.15 -7.87
CA HIS A 59 14.52 -8.35 -9.31
C HIS A 59 13.70 -7.26 -10.00
N GLU A 60 13.91 -7.15 -11.32
CA GLU A 60 13.04 -6.34 -12.16
C GLU A 60 11.65 -6.98 -12.21
N ALA A 61 10.62 -6.15 -12.12
CA ALA A 61 9.24 -6.56 -12.08
C ALA A 61 8.39 -5.76 -13.08
N LEU A 62 7.26 -6.36 -13.45
CA LEU A 62 6.22 -5.73 -14.24
C LEU A 62 4.96 -5.61 -13.39
N ILE A 63 4.30 -4.46 -13.49
CA ILE A 63 2.98 -4.22 -12.91
C ILE A 63 2.07 -3.53 -13.94
N PRO A 64 0.81 -3.98 -14.10
CA PRO A 64 -0.15 -3.29 -14.95
C PRO A 64 -0.38 -1.85 -14.49
N LEU A 65 -0.50 -0.90 -15.42
CA LEU A 65 -0.87 0.47 -15.07
C LEU A 65 -2.26 0.54 -14.41
N SER A 66 -3.17 -0.39 -14.70
CA SER A 66 -4.49 -0.47 -14.06
C SER A 66 -4.44 -0.61 -12.53
N ASP A 67 -3.32 -1.14 -12.00
CA ASP A 67 -3.14 -1.35 -10.57
C ASP A 67 -2.57 -0.08 -9.90
N LEU A 68 -1.98 0.81 -10.70
CA LEU A 68 -1.30 2.03 -10.26
C LEU A 68 -2.15 3.28 -10.46
N VAL A 69 -2.93 3.34 -11.54
CA VAL A 69 -3.77 4.49 -11.89
C VAL A 69 -5.26 4.15 -11.82
N PRO A 70 -6.13 5.10 -11.46
CA PRO A 70 -7.57 4.85 -11.43
C PRO A 70 -8.11 4.40 -12.79
N TYR A 71 -8.98 3.38 -12.79
CA TYR A 71 -9.71 2.99 -13.99
C TYR A 71 -10.57 4.15 -14.50
N ARG A 72 -10.52 4.40 -15.80
CA ARG A 72 -11.34 5.40 -16.49
C ARG A 72 -12.20 4.70 -17.53
N GLN A 73 -13.52 4.89 -17.43
CA GLN A 73 -14.47 4.31 -18.39
C GLN A 73 -14.15 4.75 -19.83
N PRO A 74 -14.43 3.89 -20.83
CA PRO A 74 -14.35 4.28 -22.22
C PRO A 74 -15.24 5.49 -22.51
N ALA A 75 -14.76 6.42 -23.32
CA ALA A 75 -15.57 7.52 -23.81
C ALA A 75 -16.20 7.13 -25.16
N LEU A 76 -17.48 7.46 -25.34
CA LEU A 76 -18.24 7.15 -26.55
C LEU A 76 -18.39 8.36 -27.50
N THR A 77 -17.75 9.48 -27.17
CA THR A 77 -17.79 10.73 -27.94
C THR A 77 -16.38 11.34 -28.02
N GLY A 78 -16.06 12.04 -29.10
CA GLY A 78 -14.73 12.66 -29.28
C GLY A 78 -14.36 13.66 -28.17
N LEU A 79 -15.33 14.45 -27.67
CA LEU A 79 -15.11 15.33 -26.51
C LEU A 79 -14.85 14.54 -25.22
N GLY A 80 -15.53 13.41 -25.04
CA GLY A 80 -15.30 12.51 -23.91
C GLY A 80 -13.89 11.89 -23.96
N GLU A 81 -13.43 11.49 -25.15
CA GLU A 81 -12.09 10.94 -25.36
C GLU A 81 -11.01 11.95 -25.02
N GLN A 82 -11.15 13.21 -25.47
CA GLN A 82 -10.21 14.28 -25.14
C GLN A 82 -10.12 14.50 -23.62
N LYS A 83 -11.26 14.62 -22.93
CA LYS A 83 -11.30 14.78 -21.47
C LYS A 83 -10.66 13.59 -20.76
N ARG A 84 -10.97 12.37 -21.19
CA ARG A 84 -10.36 11.13 -20.66
C ARG A 84 -8.86 11.15 -20.83
N ASN A 85 -8.35 11.49 -22.02
CA ASN A 85 -6.91 11.50 -22.30
C ASN A 85 -6.17 12.53 -21.45
N VAL A 86 -6.78 13.70 -21.20
CA VAL A 86 -6.22 14.70 -20.27
C VAL A 86 -6.14 14.14 -18.84
N SER A 87 -7.19 13.48 -18.36
CA SER A 87 -7.18 12.85 -17.03
C SER A 87 -6.15 11.73 -16.92
N VAL A 88 -6.07 10.84 -17.92
CA VAL A 88 -5.08 9.75 -17.95
C VAL A 88 -3.66 10.30 -17.94
N LYS A 89 -3.38 11.34 -18.75
CA LYS A 89 -2.08 11.99 -18.76
C LYS A 89 -1.71 12.57 -17.40
N ARG A 90 -2.68 13.19 -16.70
CA ARG A 90 -2.49 13.70 -15.34
C ARG A 90 -2.23 12.58 -14.34
N ASP A 91 -3.00 11.49 -14.39
CA ASP A 91 -2.86 10.34 -13.48
C ASP A 91 -1.48 9.67 -13.65
N ILE A 92 -1.02 9.53 -14.90
CA ILE A 92 0.33 9.02 -15.22
C ILE A 92 1.41 9.97 -14.72
N GLN A 93 1.23 11.29 -14.87
CA GLN A 93 2.19 12.27 -14.36
C GLN A 93 2.31 12.17 -12.83
N LEU A 94 1.19 12.08 -12.11
CA LEU A 94 1.18 11.90 -10.65
C LEU A 94 1.88 10.60 -10.24
N LEU A 95 1.66 9.50 -10.97
CA LEU A 95 2.38 8.25 -10.75
C LEU A 95 3.90 8.47 -10.81
N PHE A 96 4.41 9.12 -11.85
CA PHE A 96 5.84 9.38 -11.97
C PHE A 96 6.37 10.33 -10.90
N GLU A 97 5.60 11.35 -10.50
CA GLU A 97 5.95 12.23 -9.40
C GLU A 97 6.15 11.44 -8.10
N VAL A 98 5.28 10.47 -7.80
CA VAL A 98 5.43 9.59 -6.63
C VAL A 98 6.65 8.69 -6.73
N LEU A 99 6.87 8.05 -7.89
CA LEU A 99 8.00 7.14 -8.11
C LEU A 99 9.36 7.86 -8.06
N MET A 100 9.41 9.10 -8.57
CA MET A 100 10.61 9.93 -8.62
C MET A 100 10.84 10.78 -7.37
N LYS A 101 9.86 10.83 -6.45
CA LYS A 101 10.00 11.56 -5.20
C LYS A 101 11.23 11.06 -4.44
N ASN A 102 12.07 11.99 -3.99
CA ASN A 102 13.13 11.71 -3.04
C ASN A 102 12.53 11.69 -1.63
N TRP A 103 12.52 10.52 -1.02
CA TRP A 103 12.03 10.29 0.33
C TRP A 103 13.16 10.48 1.32
N ILE A 104 12.84 11.05 2.47
CA ILE A 104 13.81 11.35 3.52
C ILE A 104 13.38 10.63 4.78
N ILE A 105 14.28 9.84 5.36
CA ILE A 105 14.06 9.16 6.63
C ILE A 105 15.20 9.44 7.60
N ALA A 106 14.86 9.58 8.88
CA ALA A 106 15.83 9.61 9.97
C ALA A 106 16.06 8.17 10.48
N LEU A 107 17.31 7.73 10.48
CA LEU A 107 17.71 6.42 10.98
C LEU A 107 17.98 6.46 12.50
N PRO A 108 17.98 5.31 13.19
CA PRO A 108 18.18 5.25 14.64
C PRO A 108 19.52 5.82 15.13
N ASP A 109 20.54 5.85 14.26
CA ASP A 109 21.86 6.42 14.54
C ASP A 109 21.88 7.96 14.41
N GLY A 110 20.73 8.58 14.12
CA GLY A 110 20.58 10.02 13.93
C GLY A 110 20.93 10.51 12.53
N THR A 111 21.35 9.61 11.62
CA THR A 111 21.61 10.00 10.23
C THR A 111 20.31 10.21 9.46
N VAL A 112 20.34 11.14 8.50
CA VAL A 112 19.21 11.42 7.61
C VAL A 112 19.60 10.96 6.22
N GLN A 113 18.79 10.07 5.64
CA GLN A 113 19.06 9.48 4.34
C GLN A 113 17.95 9.76 3.34
N GLY A 114 18.35 10.25 2.17
CA GLY A 114 17.50 10.39 1.00
C GLY A 114 17.49 9.12 0.16
N PHE A 115 16.33 8.73 -0.37
CA PHE A 115 16.20 7.59 -1.27
C PHE A 115 14.99 7.70 -2.20
N HIS A 116 15.05 7.00 -3.34
CA HIS A 116 13.91 6.74 -4.21
C HIS A 116 13.36 5.34 -3.96
N PHE A 117 12.04 5.14 -4.13
CA PHE A 117 11.44 3.81 -3.96
C PHE A 117 11.86 2.82 -5.04
N VAL A 118 12.02 3.32 -6.27
CA VAL A 118 12.48 2.55 -7.43
C VAL A 118 13.85 3.06 -7.85
N SER A 119 14.75 2.15 -8.24
CA SER A 119 16.06 2.51 -8.79
C SER A 119 16.02 2.64 -10.30
N GLU A 120 15.14 1.88 -10.96
CA GLU A 120 14.95 1.86 -12.40
C GLU A 120 13.45 1.76 -12.68
N TYR A 121 12.97 2.47 -13.70
CA TYR A 121 11.61 2.31 -14.19
C TYR A 121 11.49 2.69 -15.67
N ALA A 122 10.55 2.06 -16.38
CA ALA A 122 10.22 2.35 -17.77
C ALA A 122 8.76 2.05 -18.06
N LEU A 123 8.09 2.96 -18.76
CA LEU A 123 6.75 2.72 -19.30
C LEU A 123 6.86 1.91 -20.58
N MET A 124 6.23 0.74 -20.61
CA MET A 124 6.18 -0.09 -21.81
C MET A 124 5.04 0.42 -22.71
N ALA A 125 5.38 1.25 -23.70
CA ALA A 125 4.43 2.00 -24.54
C ALA A 125 3.33 1.11 -25.16
N ASP A 126 3.68 -0.11 -25.56
CA ASP A 126 2.78 -0.99 -26.31
C ASP A 126 1.92 -1.90 -25.43
N SER A 127 2.24 -2.02 -24.14
CA SER A 127 1.67 -3.09 -23.29
C SER A 127 0.99 -2.60 -22.00
N GLN A 128 0.96 -1.30 -21.73
CA GLN A 128 0.32 -0.73 -20.51
C GLN A 128 0.89 -1.29 -19.20
N PHE A 129 2.18 -1.65 -19.20
CA PHE A 129 2.91 -2.05 -17.99
C PHE A 129 3.93 -1.00 -17.59
N LEU A 130 4.12 -0.86 -16.29
CA LEU A 130 5.31 -0.27 -15.70
C LEU A 130 6.32 -1.37 -15.42
N ARG A 131 7.50 -1.27 -16.04
CA ARG A 131 8.68 -2.05 -15.70
C ARG A 131 9.44 -1.28 -14.64
N PHE A 132 9.83 -1.93 -13.55
CA PHE A 132 10.53 -1.26 -12.45
C PHE A 132 11.47 -2.21 -11.69
N ARG A 133 12.42 -1.62 -10.97
CA ARG A 133 13.24 -2.30 -9.96
C ARG A 133 13.14 -1.52 -8.66
N LEU A 134 12.83 -2.21 -7.57
CA LEU A 134 12.84 -1.60 -6.24
C LEU A 134 14.27 -1.21 -5.84
N ASN A 135 14.40 -0.06 -5.21
CA ASN A 135 15.65 0.31 -4.60
C ASN A 135 15.94 -0.65 -3.43
N ARG A 136 17.11 -1.30 -3.46
CA ARG A 136 17.54 -2.24 -2.41
C ARG A 136 17.50 -1.62 -1.01
N PHE A 137 17.72 -0.32 -0.89
CA PHE A 137 17.61 0.39 0.37
C PHE A 137 16.22 0.27 1.00
N VAL A 138 15.14 0.30 0.20
CA VAL A 138 13.77 0.15 0.68
C VAL A 138 13.56 -1.23 1.30
N LEU A 139 14.08 -2.28 0.65
CA LEU A 139 13.97 -3.65 1.14
C LEU A 139 14.71 -3.83 2.47
N VAL A 140 15.93 -3.29 2.56
CA VAL A 140 16.72 -3.28 3.80
C VAL A 140 15.99 -2.52 4.90
N LEU A 141 15.42 -1.36 4.58
CA LEU A 141 14.71 -0.52 5.54
C LEU A 141 13.47 -1.21 6.11
N LEU A 142 12.64 -1.83 5.25
CA LEU A 142 11.47 -2.58 5.71
C LEU A 142 11.87 -3.75 6.63
N GLU A 143 12.94 -4.46 6.31
CA GLU A 143 13.44 -5.56 7.12
C GLU A 143 14.05 -5.10 8.45
N GLN A 144 14.71 -3.93 8.46
CA GLN A 144 15.20 -3.29 9.68
C GLN A 144 14.05 -2.84 10.59
N ILE A 145 13.00 -2.25 10.03
CA ILE A 145 11.80 -1.88 10.79
C ILE A 145 11.14 -3.13 11.37
N ARG A 146 10.99 -4.19 10.56
CA ARG A 146 10.43 -5.48 11.01
C ARG A 146 11.22 -6.05 12.18
N SER A 147 12.55 -6.10 12.05
CA SER A 147 13.44 -6.69 13.06
C SER A 147 13.50 -5.86 14.35
N SER A 148 13.65 -4.53 14.24
CA SER A 148 13.77 -3.63 15.40
C SER A 148 12.50 -3.53 16.25
N ARG A 149 11.35 -3.83 15.64
CA ARG A 149 10.03 -3.77 16.29
C ARG A 149 9.45 -5.17 16.57
N GLU A 150 10.21 -6.23 16.34
CA GLU A 150 9.79 -7.63 16.49
C GLU A 150 8.47 -7.97 15.76
N LEU A 151 8.29 -7.41 14.56
CA LEU A 151 7.08 -7.61 13.76
C LEU A 151 7.13 -8.95 13.02
N ARG A 152 5.98 -9.60 12.91
CA ARG A 152 5.85 -10.84 12.12
C ARG A 152 5.92 -10.56 10.62
N ASP A 153 5.25 -9.50 10.18
CA ASP A 153 4.94 -9.26 8.77
C ASP A 153 5.56 -7.95 8.25
N LEU A 154 5.99 -7.97 6.98
CA LEU A 154 6.41 -6.78 6.26
C LEU A 154 5.20 -5.92 5.82
N PHE A 155 4.09 -6.56 5.46
CA PHE A 155 2.90 -5.95 4.84
C PHE A 155 1.63 -6.20 5.61
#